data_AF-A0AAQ5YT96-F1
#
_entry.id   AF-A0AAQ5YT96-F1
#
_cell.length_a   1.000
_cell.length_b   1.000
_cell.length_c   1.000
_cell.angle_alpha   90.00
_cell.angle_beta   90.00
_cell.angle_gamma   90.00
#
_symmetry.space_group_name_H-M   'P 1'
#
loop_
_entity.id
_entity.type
_entity.pdbx_description
1 polymer ?
#
loop_
_entity_poly.entity_id
_entity_poly.type
_entity_poly.pdbx_seq_one_letter_code
_entity_poly.pdbx_strand_id
1 'polypeptide(L)'
;FYGLTLQPPYYLRAGGGVSWEKMRCSTLTTLLTGVTLYLVMGALVFLTLETPEESLAHKHLLQTQENFLSNNSCVTELDFDTLVKDLVSAVKAGLDVSNLPSNLTTRWDMASAFFFCGTIITTIGFGNLSPRTWYGQLFCVCYALVGIPMFGILLAGVGDHMGTVLRRAVAKIENLFLVRRIYPAQEQTSAGFTPN
;
A
#
# COMPACT_ATOMS: atom_id res chain seq x y z
N PHE A 1 -27.33 -36.21 50.85
CA PHE A 1 -27.47 -37.35 49.94
C PHE A 1 -27.45 -36.84 48.50
N TYR A 2 -26.40 -36.76 47.71
CA TYR A 2 -24.92 -36.84 47.77
C TYR A 2 -24.50 -35.67 46.84
N GLY A 3 -23.59 -34.73 47.11
CA GLY A 3 -22.39 -34.74 47.91
C GLY A 3 -21.19 -35.16 47.07
N LEU A 4 -20.51 -34.21 46.41
CA LEU A 4 -19.05 -34.22 46.12
C LEU A 4 -18.59 -32.91 45.46
N THR A 5 -18.40 -31.90 46.30
CA THR A 5 -17.31 -30.94 46.23
C THR A 5 -15.99 -31.66 46.48
N LEU A 6 -14.99 -31.56 45.58
CA LEU A 6 -13.57 -31.76 45.92
C LEU A 6 -12.68 -30.83 45.08
N GLN A 7 -11.85 -30.09 45.82
CA GLN A 7 -10.84 -29.09 45.44
C GLN A 7 -9.64 -29.64 44.64
N PRO A 8 -8.76 -28.76 44.10
CA PRO A 8 -7.54 -29.14 43.40
C PRO A 8 -6.43 -29.60 44.36
N PRO A 9 -5.52 -30.48 43.90
CA PRO A 9 -4.08 -30.21 43.99
C PRO A 9 -3.43 -30.55 42.63
N TYR A 10 -2.34 -29.95 42.15
CA TYR A 10 -1.00 -30.02 42.70
C TYR A 10 -0.19 -28.78 42.27
N TYR A 11 0.29 -28.02 43.26
CA TYR A 11 1.51 -27.23 43.10
C TYR A 11 2.70 -28.17 43.26
N LEU A 12 3.63 -28.16 42.29
CA LEU A 12 5.10 -28.07 42.45
C LEU A 12 5.82 -28.59 41.18
N ARG A 13 6.24 -27.65 40.32
CA ARG A 13 7.62 -27.67 39.80
C ARG A 13 8.06 -26.24 39.52
N ALA A 14 8.92 -25.73 40.41
CA ALA A 14 9.70 -24.53 40.17
C ALA A 14 10.61 -24.77 38.95
N GLY A 15 10.58 -23.85 38.00
CA GLY A 15 11.39 -23.89 36.79
C GLY A 15 10.97 -22.82 35.80
N GLY A 16 11.44 -21.59 36.01
CA GLY A 16 11.55 -20.57 34.97
C GLY A 16 10.26 -20.21 34.21
N GLY A 17 9.26 -19.68 34.91
CA GLY A 17 8.17 -18.97 34.23
C GLY A 17 8.70 -17.68 33.62
N VAL A 18 9.20 -17.75 32.37
CA VAL A 18 9.41 -16.55 31.56
C VAL A 18 8.06 -15.85 31.47
N SER A 19 7.96 -14.67 32.09
CA SER A 19 6.72 -13.88 32.08
C SER A 19 6.28 -13.67 30.63
N TRP A 20 5.05 -14.06 30.31
CA TRP A 20 4.44 -13.97 28.98
C TRP A 20 4.50 -12.53 28.40
N GLU A 21 4.50 -11.51 29.27
CA GLU A 21 4.71 -10.10 28.89
C GLU A 21 6.14 -9.83 28.38
N LYS A 22 7.15 -10.48 28.97
CA LYS A 22 8.56 -10.33 28.55
C LYS A 22 8.81 -10.96 27.17
N MET A 23 8.10 -12.03 26.81
CA MET A 23 8.22 -12.65 25.47
C MET A 23 7.60 -11.79 24.36
N ARG A 24 6.46 -11.13 24.60
CA ARG A 24 5.87 -10.19 23.64
C ARG A 24 6.76 -8.96 23.41
N CYS A 25 7.38 -8.43 24.46
CA CYS A 25 8.33 -7.32 24.32
C CYS A 25 9.57 -7.73 23.51
N SER A 26 10.16 -8.91 23.76
CA SER A 26 11.33 -9.36 23.00
C SER A 26 11.01 -9.53 21.51
N THR A 27 9.92 -10.21 21.17
CA THR A 27 9.51 -10.41 19.76
C THR A 27 9.16 -9.08 19.08
N LEU A 28 8.49 -8.17 19.79
CA LEU A 28 8.19 -6.83 19.27
C LEU A 28 9.48 -6.05 18.99
N THR A 29 10.45 -6.08 19.90
CA THR A 29 11.74 -5.41 19.68
C THR A 29 12.50 -5.99 18.50
N THR A 30 12.52 -7.32 18.33
CA THR A 30 13.15 -7.97 17.18
C THR A 30 12.47 -7.56 15.86
N LEU A 31 11.14 -7.50 15.84
CA LEU A 31 10.38 -7.09 14.65
C LEU A 31 10.62 -5.63 14.30
N LEU A 32 10.62 -4.74 15.30
CA LEU A 32 10.92 -3.32 15.11
C LEU A 32 12.34 -3.14 14.56
N THR A 33 13.34 -3.81 15.13
CA THR A 33 14.72 -3.76 14.61
C THR A 33 14.79 -4.26 13.17
N GLY A 34 14.11 -5.36 12.83
CA GLY A 34 14.05 -5.87 11.46
C GLY A 34 13.44 -4.87 10.47
N VAL A 35 12.32 -4.23 10.83
CA VAL A 35 11.67 -3.20 10.01
C VAL A 35 12.58 -1.99 9.84
N THR A 36 13.22 -1.51 10.90
CA THR A 36 14.16 -0.38 10.81
C THR A 36 15.34 -0.70 9.89
N LEU A 37 15.94 -1.88 10.00
CA LEU A 37 17.03 -2.29 9.11
C LEU A 37 16.58 -2.37 7.65
N TYR A 38 15.37 -2.89 7.40
CA TYR A 38 14.79 -2.94 6.07
C TYR A 38 14.57 -1.53 5.48
N LEU A 39 14.06 -0.60 6.28
CA LEU A 39 13.89 0.81 5.87
C LEU A 39 15.24 1.48 5.57
N VAL A 40 16.27 1.24 6.39
CA VAL A 40 17.62 1.77 6.14
C VAL A 40 18.20 1.21 4.83
N MET A 41 18.05 -0.09 4.59
CA MET A 41 18.50 -0.71 3.34
C MET A 41 17.77 -0.11 2.12
N GLY A 42 16.45 0.03 2.18
CA GLY A 42 15.67 0.70 1.13
C GLY A 42 16.10 2.15 0.92
N ALA A 43 16.32 2.90 2.00
CA ALA A 43 16.77 4.30 1.92
C ALA A 43 18.13 4.44 1.24
N LEU A 44 19.09 3.56 1.55
CA LEU A 44 20.40 3.55 0.89
C LEU A 44 20.27 3.25 -0.61
N VAL A 45 19.43 2.27 -0.97
CA VAL A 45 19.18 1.93 -2.38
C VAL A 45 18.60 3.13 -3.13
N PHE A 46 17.51 3.72 -2.63
CA PHE A 46 16.90 4.88 -3.28
C PHE A 46 17.84 6.09 -3.32
N LEU A 47 18.61 6.35 -2.27
CA LEU A 47 19.61 7.41 -2.30
C LEU A 47 20.62 7.20 -3.44
N THR A 48 21.12 5.98 -3.61
CA THR A 48 22.07 5.70 -4.69
C THR A 48 21.46 5.76 -6.10
N LEU A 49 20.18 5.42 -6.23
CA LEU A 49 19.48 5.37 -7.52
C LEU A 49 18.92 6.74 -7.95
N GLU A 50 18.37 7.52 -7.02
CA GLU A 50 17.62 8.74 -7.33
C GLU A 50 18.48 10.02 -7.30
N THR A 51 19.49 10.10 -6.42
CA THR A 51 20.35 11.29 -6.32
C THR A 51 21.04 11.72 -7.64
N PRO A 52 21.58 10.81 -8.50
CA PRO A 52 22.20 11.26 -9.75
C PRO A 52 21.20 11.88 -10.73
N GLU A 53 20.00 11.29 -10.86
CA GLU A 53 18.93 11.80 -11.72
C GLU A 53 18.36 13.12 -11.19
N GLU A 54 18.16 13.25 -9.87
CA GLU A 54 17.78 14.51 -9.22
C GLU A 54 18.79 15.62 -9.52
N SER A 55 20.09 15.33 -9.36
CA SER A 55 21.15 16.29 -9.66
C SER A 55 21.20 16.67 -11.14
N LEU A 56 20.93 15.74 -12.05
CA LEU A 56 20.90 16.00 -13.49
C LEU A 56 19.71 16.89 -13.86
N ALA A 57 18.52 16.59 -13.33
CA ALA A 57 17.33 17.42 -13.52
C ALA A 57 17.53 18.84 -12.97
N HIS A 58 18.17 18.98 -11.81
CA HIS A 58 18.50 20.28 -11.23
C HIS A 58 19.47 21.09 -12.11
N LYS A 59 20.55 20.45 -12.60
CA LYS A 59 21.49 21.11 -13.54
C LYS A 59 20.81 21.54 -14.83
N HIS A 60 19.95 20.70 -15.39
CA HIS A 60 19.18 21.02 -16.60
C HIS A 60 18.24 22.21 -16.38
N LEU A 61 17.59 22.29 -15.21
CA LEU A 61 16.73 23.43 -14.86
C LEU A 61 17.53 24.73 -14.77
N LEU A 62 18.68 24.72 -14.08
CA LEU A 62 19.55 25.89 -13.95
C LEU A 62 20.09 26.35 -15.31
N GLN A 63 20.51 25.41 -16.15
CA GLN A 63 20.98 25.71 -17.50
C GLN A 63 19.85 26.29 -18.37
N THR A 64 18.63 25.79 -18.23
CA THR A 64 17.47 26.33 -18.95
C THR A 64 17.16 27.77 -18.51
N GLN A 65 17.24 28.05 -17.20
CA GLN A 65 17.08 29.40 -16.66
C GLN A 65 18.15 30.36 -17.19
N GLU A 66 19.43 29.98 -17.15
CA GLU A 66 20.54 30.81 -17.64
C GLU A 66 20.43 31.07 -19.15
N ASN A 67 20.10 30.05 -19.93
CA ASN A 67 19.85 30.19 -21.37
C ASN A 67 18.68 31.14 -21.66
N PHE A 68 17.61 31.10 -20.85
CA PHE A 68 16.46 31.98 -21.03
C PHE A 68 16.80 33.44 -20.71
N LEU A 69 17.48 33.69 -19.58
CA LEU A 69 17.85 35.04 -19.15
C LEU A 69 18.91 35.67 -20.06
N SER A 70 19.89 34.89 -20.51
CA SER A 70 20.91 35.37 -21.46
C SER A 70 20.34 35.72 -22.83
N ASN A 71 19.34 34.97 -23.30
CA ASN A 71 18.68 35.24 -24.58
C ASN A 71 17.65 36.39 -24.50
N ASN A 72 17.21 36.76 -23.30
CA ASN A 72 16.19 37.79 -23.07
C ASN A 72 16.65 38.83 -22.06
N SER A 73 17.46 39.78 -22.51
CA SER A 73 18.02 40.87 -21.66
C SER A 73 16.97 41.80 -21.03
N CYS A 74 15.71 41.74 -21.49
CA CYS A 74 14.61 42.53 -20.96
C CYS A 74 13.94 41.93 -19.70
N VAL A 75 14.29 40.69 -19.32
CA VAL A 75 13.71 40.01 -18.14
C VAL A 75 14.73 39.99 -17.01
N THR A 76 14.34 40.48 -15.84
CA THR A 76 15.19 40.42 -14.64
C THR A 76 15.09 39.05 -13.95
N GLU A 77 16.10 38.67 -13.17
CA GLU A 77 16.05 37.43 -12.37
C GLU A 77 14.85 37.41 -11.40
N LEU A 78 14.47 38.58 -10.86
CA LEU A 78 13.37 38.73 -9.92
C LEU A 78 12.00 38.53 -10.59
N ASP A 79 11.84 39.06 -11.81
CA ASP A 79 10.62 38.86 -12.59
C ASP A 79 10.47 37.40 -13.02
N PHE A 80 11.57 36.76 -13.41
CA PHE A 80 11.58 35.34 -13.76
C PHE A 80 11.21 34.45 -12.57
N ASP A 81 11.81 34.66 -11.40
CA ASP A 81 11.49 33.90 -10.18
C ASP A 81 10.04 34.09 -9.76
N THR A 82 9.51 35.31 -9.87
CA THR A 82 8.10 35.60 -9.60
C THR A 82 7.18 34.81 -10.54
N LEU A 83 7.48 34.82 -11.85
CA LEU A 83 6.73 34.04 -12.83
C LEU A 83 6.78 32.53 -12.53
N VAL A 84 7.96 31.99 -12.22
CA VAL A 84 8.12 30.56 -11.90
C VAL A 84 7.36 30.21 -10.61
N LYS A 85 7.39 31.06 -9.59
CA LYS A 85 6.63 30.85 -8.35
C LYS A 85 5.12 30.82 -8.60
N ASP A 86 4.61 31.74 -9.40
CA ASP A 86 3.19 31.78 -9.76
C ASP A 86 2.80 30.57 -10.60
N LEU A 87 3.65 30.16 -11.54
CA LEU A 87 3.49 28.95 -12.33
C LEU A 87 3.45 27.69 -11.47
N VAL A 88 4.40 27.52 -10.56
CA VAL A 88 4.47 26.40 -9.62
C VAL A 88 3.27 26.43 -8.68
N SER A 89 2.78 27.60 -8.28
CA SER A 89 1.55 27.74 -7.50
C SER A 89 0.32 27.30 -8.30
N ALA A 90 0.25 27.62 -9.60
CA ALA A 90 -0.82 27.19 -10.50
C ALA A 90 -0.80 25.67 -10.78
N VAL A 91 0.37 25.08 -11.03
CA VAL A 91 0.53 23.60 -11.13
C VAL A 91 0.24 22.95 -9.78
N LYS A 92 0.75 23.56 -8.71
CA LYS A 92 0.31 23.47 -7.30
C LYS A 92 -1.19 23.35 -7.19
N ALA A 93 -1.89 24.21 -7.93
CA ALA A 93 -3.33 24.37 -7.97
C ALA A 93 -4.05 23.29 -8.82
N GLY A 94 -3.30 22.44 -9.50
CA GLY A 94 -3.80 21.42 -10.41
C GLY A 94 -4.09 21.95 -11.81
N LEU A 95 -3.59 23.13 -12.17
CA LEU A 95 -3.67 23.63 -13.53
C LEU A 95 -2.61 22.94 -14.40
N ASP A 96 -3.02 22.45 -15.56
CA ASP A 96 -2.08 22.00 -16.57
C ASP A 96 -1.61 23.22 -17.37
N VAL A 97 -0.31 23.52 -17.28
CA VAL A 97 0.28 24.70 -17.94
C VAL A 97 1.03 24.32 -19.22
N SER A 98 1.03 23.03 -19.58
CA SER A 98 1.68 22.53 -20.81
C SER A 98 0.97 23.04 -22.06
N ASN A 99 -0.35 23.21 -21.97
CA ASN A 99 -1.17 23.92 -22.94
C ASN A 99 -2.10 24.79 -22.11
N LEU A 100 -2.00 26.12 -22.20
CA LEU A 100 -2.93 27.03 -21.54
C LEU A 100 -4.07 27.35 -22.52
N PRO A 101 -5.11 26.50 -22.66
CA PRO A 101 -6.26 26.85 -23.47
C PRO A 101 -6.92 28.11 -22.91
N SER A 102 -7.54 28.89 -23.78
CA SER A 102 -8.35 30.05 -23.39
C SER A 102 -9.50 29.69 -22.45
N ASN A 103 -9.86 28.41 -22.33
CA ASN A 103 -10.92 27.89 -21.49
C ASN A 103 -10.36 26.98 -20.38
N LEU A 104 -10.81 27.22 -19.14
CA LEU A 104 -10.43 26.41 -17.98
C LEU A 104 -10.98 24.97 -18.10
N THR A 105 -10.08 23.98 -18.20
CA THR A 105 -10.44 22.56 -18.06
C THR A 105 -10.40 22.18 -16.57
N THR A 106 -11.57 21.92 -15.98
CA THR A 106 -11.65 21.51 -14.57
C THR A 106 -11.14 20.08 -14.39
N ARG A 107 -10.26 19.85 -13.40
CA ARG A 107 -9.92 18.50 -12.92
C ARG A 107 -10.94 17.92 -11.95
N TRP A 108 -11.88 18.75 -11.49
CA TRP A 108 -12.98 18.34 -10.62
C TRP A 108 -14.22 18.06 -11.47
N ASP A 109 -14.16 17.04 -12.32
CA ASP A 109 -15.34 16.42 -12.90
C ASP A 109 -15.87 15.30 -11.99
N MET A 110 -17.06 14.78 -12.28
CA MET A 110 -17.71 13.75 -11.45
C MET A 110 -16.87 12.47 -11.33
N ALA A 111 -16.22 12.03 -12.41
CA ALA A 111 -15.43 10.80 -12.41
C ALA A 111 -14.13 10.99 -11.62
N SER A 112 -13.44 12.11 -11.81
CA SER A 112 -12.24 12.45 -11.03
C SER A 112 -12.54 12.65 -9.54
N ALA A 113 -13.68 13.26 -9.20
CA ALA A 113 -14.13 13.41 -7.82
C ALA A 113 -14.46 12.04 -7.18
N PHE A 114 -15.13 11.16 -7.92
CA PHE A 114 -15.40 9.79 -7.45
C PHE A 114 -14.10 8.99 -7.22
N PHE A 115 -13.16 9.07 -8.16
CA PHE A 115 -11.84 8.45 -8.02
C PHE A 115 -11.10 8.99 -6.79
N PHE A 116 -11.12 10.31 -6.59
CA PHE A 116 -10.55 10.93 -5.39
C PHE A 116 -11.16 10.38 -4.10
N CYS A 117 -12.50 10.31 -4.01
CA CYS A 117 -13.18 9.67 -2.87
C CYS A 117 -12.72 8.22 -2.65
N GLY A 118 -12.55 7.46 -3.73
CA GLY A 118 -12.00 6.10 -3.70
C GLY A 118 -10.59 6.05 -3.10
N THR A 119 -9.70 6.96 -3.50
CA THR A 119 -8.33 7.01 -2.98
C THR A 119 -8.25 7.38 -1.50
N ILE A 120 -9.23 8.15 -0.98
CA ILE A 120 -9.36 8.44 0.45
C ILE A 120 -9.73 7.18 1.22
N ILE A 121 -10.84 6.51 0.86
CA ILE A 121 -11.35 5.37 1.64
C ILE A 121 -10.45 4.13 1.55
N THR A 122 -9.70 3.99 0.45
CA THR A 122 -8.70 2.92 0.25
C THR A 122 -7.36 3.22 0.91
N THR A 123 -7.16 4.44 1.43
CA THR A 123 -5.88 4.91 1.97
C THR A 123 -4.70 4.90 0.98
N ILE A 124 -4.98 4.86 -0.33
CA ILE A 124 -3.94 4.92 -1.38
C ILE A 124 -3.36 6.33 -1.47
N GLY A 125 -4.23 7.35 -1.57
CA GLY A 125 -3.85 8.76 -1.53
C GLY A 125 -2.77 9.20 -2.51
N PHE A 126 -3.00 9.11 -3.84
CA PHE A 126 -2.01 9.50 -4.86
C PHE A 126 -1.49 10.95 -4.77
N GLY A 127 -2.25 11.86 -4.16
CA GLY A 127 -1.82 13.25 -3.94
C GLY A 127 -1.85 14.17 -5.17
N ASN A 128 -2.18 13.64 -6.36
CA ASN A 128 -2.33 14.41 -7.60
C ASN A 128 -3.55 15.35 -7.60
N LEU A 129 -4.59 15.01 -6.84
CA LEU A 129 -5.78 15.83 -6.62
C LEU A 129 -6.05 15.91 -5.12
N SER A 130 -6.22 17.12 -4.58
CA SER A 130 -6.48 17.34 -3.14
C SER A 130 -7.34 18.58 -2.89
N PRO A 131 -8.20 18.58 -1.86
CA PRO A 131 -9.01 19.74 -1.49
C PRO A 131 -8.13 20.81 -0.87
N ARG A 132 -8.25 22.05 -1.37
CA ARG A 132 -7.51 23.20 -0.84
C ARG A 132 -8.35 24.15 -0.02
N THR A 133 -9.67 24.03 -0.11
CA THR A 133 -10.57 24.83 0.71
C THR A 133 -10.58 24.28 2.13
N TRP A 134 -10.64 25.17 3.12
CA TRP A 134 -10.82 24.81 4.53
C TRP A 134 -11.97 23.80 4.71
N TYR A 135 -13.11 24.07 4.10
CA TYR A 135 -14.27 23.19 4.16
C TYR A 135 -14.06 21.84 3.47
N GLY A 136 -13.35 21.81 2.34
CA GLY A 136 -13.03 20.57 1.63
C GLY A 136 -12.07 19.68 2.42
N GLN A 137 -11.09 20.28 3.10
CA GLN A 137 -10.17 19.58 3.99
C GLN A 137 -10.90 19.02 5.22
N LEU A 138 -11.73 19.83 5.86
CA LEU A 138 -12.55 19.38 6.99
C LEU A 138 -13.49 18.23 6.58
N PHE A 139 -14.17 18.36 5.43
CA PHE A 139 -15.00 17.31 4.87
C PHE A 139 -14.19 16.04 4.59
N CYS A 140 -13.01 16.17 3.99
CA CYS A 140 -12.12 15.04 3.70
C CYS A 140 -11.75 14.26 4.98
N VAL A 141 -11.45 14.97 6.07
CA VAL A 141 -11.15 14.33 7.37
C VAL A 141 -12.37 13.56 7.89
N CYS A 142 -13.54 14.20 7.95
CA CYS A 142 -14.77 13.54 8.39
C CYS A 142 -15.16 12.35 7.50
N TYR A 143 -14.99 12.50 6.18
CA TYR A 143 -15.25 11.46 5.19
C TYR A 143 -14.31 10.27 5.36
N ALA A 144 -13.02 10.50 5.60
CA ALA A 144 -12.04 9.45 5.85
C ALA A 144 -12.36 8.66 7.13
N LEU A 145 -12.74 9.35 8.22
CA LEU A 145 -13.06 8.72 9.50
C LEU A 145 -14.18 7.67 9.39
N VAL A 146 -15.17 7.89 8.55
CA VAL A 146 -16.28 6.94 8.31
C VAL A 146 -15.98 5.99 7.16
N GLY A 147 -15.35 6.49 6.09
CA GLY A 147 -15.11 5.76 4.86
C GLY A 147 -14.07 4.64 5.01
N ILE A 148 -12.98 4.88 5.73
CA ILE A 148 -11.92 3.88 5.97
C ILE A 148 -12.45 2.63 6.70
N PRO A 149 -13.16 2.73 7.85
CA PRO A 149 -13.68 1.53 8.52
C PRO A 149 -14.75 0.82 7.68
N MET A 150 -15.62 1.57 6.99
CA MET A 150 -16.62 0.98 6.10
C MET A 150 -15.95 0.20 4.95
N PHE A 151 -14.92 0.77 4.34
CA PHE A 151 -14.14 0.10 3.30
C PHE A 151 -13.37 -1.11 3.83
N GLY A 152 -12.87 -1.04 5.06
CA GLY A 152 -12.25 -2.18 5.75
C GLY A 152 -13.21 -3.38 5.90
N ILE A 153 -14.47 -3.14 6.27
CA ILE A 153 -15.50 -4.19 6.36
C ILE A 153 -15.78 -4.79 4.97
N LEU A 154 -15.89 -3.94 3.94
CA LEU A 154 -16.04 -4.39 2.56
C LEU A 154 -14.86 -5.28 2.13
N LEU A 155 -13.62 -4.86 2.41
CA LEU A 155 -12.43 -5.63 2.10
C LEU A 155 -12.39 -6.98 2.82
N ALA A 156 -12.83 -7.05 4.08
CA ALA A 156 -12.94 -8.30 4.81
C ALA A 156 -13.91 -9.27 4.11
N GLY A 157 -15.10 -8.80 3.74
CA GLY A 157 -16.10 -9.61 3.03
C GLY A 157 -15.63 -10.06 1.64
N VAL A 158 -14.97 -9.17 0.89
CA VAL A 158 -14.35 -9.50 -0.41
C VAL A 158 -13.24 -10.54 -0.21
N GLY A 159 -12.40 -10.39 0.82
CA GLY A 159 -11.33 -11.32 1.18
C GLY A 159 -11.87 -12.72 1.49
N ASP A 160 -12.97 -12.83 2.24
CA ASP A 160 -13.62 -14.11 2.56
C ASP A 160 -14.20 -14.79 1.32
N HIS A 161 -14.83 -14.01 0.44
CA HIS A 161 -15.36 -14.51 -0.82
C HIS A 161 -14.24 -15.03 -1.72
N MET A 162 -13.21 -14.21 -1.95
CA MET A 162 -12.04 -14.58 -2.75
C MET A 162 -11.33 -15.80 -2.18
N GLY A 163 -11.14 -15.86 -0.85
CA GLY A 163 -10.53 -17.00 -0.17
C GLY A 163 -11.34 -18.29 -0.36
N THR A 164 -12.67 -18.20 -0.36
CA THR A 164 -13.54 -19.37 -0.61
C THR A 164 -13.46 -19.85 -2.05
N VAL A 165 -13.44 -18.93 -3.02
CA VAL A 165 -13.24 -19.25 -4.43
C VAL A 165 -11.88 -19.92 -4.64
N LEU A 166 -10.82 -19.38 -4.05
CA LEU A 166 -9.47 -19.95 -4.13
C LEU A 166 -9.42 -21.35 -3.53
N ARG A 167 -9.98 -21.56 -2.33
CA ARG A 167 -10.05 -22.88 -1.70
C ARG A 167 -10.78 -23.91 -2.57
N ARG A 168 -11.89 -23.52 -3.21
CA ARG A 168 -12.61 -24.41 -4.15
C ARG A 168 -11.77 -24.74 -5.39
N ALA A 169 -11.02 -23.77 -5.92
CA ALA A 169 -10.12 -24.00 -7.05
C ALA A 169 -9.00 -24.96 -6.68
N VAL A 170 -8.35 -24.75 -5.53
CA VAL A 170 -7.31 -25.65 -4.99
C VAL A 170 -7.86 -27.05 -4.76
N ALA A 171 -9.03 -27.19 -4.13
CA ALA A 171 -9.64 -28.50 -3.89
C ALA A 171 -9.96 -29.26 -5.19
N LYS A 172 -10.40 -28.57 -6.25
CA LYS A 172 -10.60 -29.20 -7.56
C LYS A 172 -9.27 -29.68 -8.16
N ILE A 173 -8.23 -28.86 -8.06
CA ILE A 173 -6.89 -29.19 -8.54
C ILE A 173 -6.33 -30.40 -7.77
N GLU A 174 -6.43 -30.40 -6.44
CA GLU A 174 -6.03 -31.51 -5.58
C GLU A 174 -6.78 -32.80 -5.93
N ASN A 175 -8.10 -32.75 -6.12
CA ASN A 175 -8.87 -33.91 -6.54
C ASN A 175 -8.42 -34.44 -7.90
N LEU A 176 -8.14 -33.56 -8.88
CA LEU A 176 -7.61 -33.98 -10.18
C LEU A 176 -6.23 -34.64 -10.06
N PHE A 177 -5.35 -34.09 -9.23
CA PHE A 177 -4.04 -34.70 -8.96
C PHE A 177 -4.15 -36.04 -8.23
N LEU A 178 -5.05 -36.15 -7.25
CA LEU A 178 -5.27 -37.40 -6.50
C LEU A 178 -5.85 -38.49 -7.41
N VAL A 179 -6.86 -38.18 -8.22
CA VAL A 179 -7.41 -39.12 -9.22
C VAL A 179 -6.33 -39.55 -10.20
N ARG A 180 -5.54 -38.61 -10.74
CA ARG A 180 -4.43 -38.92 -11.65
C ARG A 180 -3.32 -39.76 -11.00
N ARG A 181 -3.11 -39.66 -9.68
CA ARG A 181 -2.11 -40.45 -8.94
C ARG A 181 -2.60 -41.86 -8.59
N ILE A 182 -3.88 -42.04 -8.29
CA ILE A 182 -4.47 -43.33 -7.90
C ILE A 182 -4.77 -44.21 -9.13
N TYR A 183 -5.20 -43.61 -10.25
CA TYR A 183 -5.53 -44.33 -11.48
C TYR A 183 -4.40 -45.26 -12.01
N PRO A 184 -3.12 -44.85 -12.08
CA PRO A 184 -2.04 -45.75 -12.54
C PRO A 184 -1.66 -46.85 -11.51
N ALA A 185 -1.98 -46.68 -10.22
CA ALA A 185 -1.60 -47.66 -9.19
C ALA A 185 -2.53 -48.89 -9.15
N GLN A 186 -3.81 -48.72 -9.49
CA GLN A 186 -4.78 -49.82 -9.53
C GLN A 186 -4.60 -50.73 -10.76
N GLU A 187 -4.17 -50.16 -11.89
CA GLU A 187 -3.94 -50.94 -13.13
C GLU A 187 -2.72 -51.88 -13.01
N GLN A 188 -1.64 -51.47 -12.33
CA GLN A 188 -0.49 -52.33 -12.05
C GLN A 188 -0.79 -53.47 -11.06
N THR A 189 -1.70 -53.25 -10.10
CA THR A 189 -2.07 -54.29 -9.11
C THR A 189 -2.97 -55.36 -9.75
N SER A 190 -3.77 -54.98 -10.75
CA SER A 190 -4.73 -55.86 -11.43
C SER A 190 -4.08 -56.70 -12.54
N ALA A 191 -3.00 -56.21 -13.16
CA ALA A 191 -2.22 -56.96 -14.15
C ALA A 191 -1.31 -58.05 -13.55
N GLY A 192 -1.15 -58.10 -12.22
CA GLY A 192 -0.33 -59.09 -11.51
C GLY A 192 -1.07 -60.39 -11.11
N PHE A 193 -2.35 -60.54 -11.44
CA PHE A 193 -3.16 -61.69 -11.03
C PHE A 193 -3.71 -62.44 -12.24
N THR A 194 -2.86 -63.19 -12.94
CA THR A 194 -3.28 -64.28 -13.83
C THR A 194 -3.09 -65.60 -13.07
N PRO A 195 -4.16 -66.29 -12.64
CA PRO A 195 -4.04 -67.63 -12.07
C PRO A 195 -3.72 -68.62 -13.22
N ASN A 196 -2.70 -69.45 -13.01
CA ASN A 196 -2.38 -70.62 -13.84
C ASN A 196 -3.48 -71.67 -13.81
#